data_AF-A0A8S9R7S7-F1
#
_entry.id   AF-A0A8S9R7S7-F1
#
_cell.length_a   1.000
_cell.length_b   1.000
_cell.length_c   1.000
_cell.angle_alpha   90.00
_cell.angle_beta   90.00
_cell.angle_gamma   90.00
#
_symmetry.space_group_name_H-M   'P 1'
#
loop_
_entity.id
_entity.type
_entity.pdbx_description
1 polymer ?
#
loop_
_entity_poly.entity_id
_entity_poly.type
_entity_poly.pdbx_seq_one_letter_code
_entity_poly.pdbx_strand_id
1 'polypeptide(L)' 'MEERMAVLVIRVGEVNGLVLKSPLYWESIEFLAKDEVSRGIFYALPDRCKLHYLKRKIKASNMEERELSYEPLYDY' A
#
# COMPACT_ATOMS: atom_id res chain seq x y z
N MET A 1 -15.79 -3.19 12.99
CA MET A 1 -15.08 -3.18 11.68
C MET A 1 -14.95 -1.77 11.13
N GLU A 2 -16.05 -1.01 11.06
CA GLU A 2 -16.07 0.36 10.52
C GLU A 2 -15.17 1.36 11.28
N GLU A 3 -15.16 1.33 12.62
CA GLU A 3 -14.28 2.20 13.42
C GLU A 3 -12.78 2.01 13.10
N ARG A 4 -12.36 0.77 12.83
CA ARG A 4 -10.95 0.48 12.46
C ARG A 4 -10.59 1.06 11.10
N MET A 5 -11.53 1.05 10.16
CA MET A 5 -11.33 1.62 8.83
C MET A 5 -11.29 3.15 8.89
N ALA A 6 -12.17 3.77 9.68
CA ALA A 6 -12.16 5.22 9.86
C ALA A 6 -10.81 5.72 10.43
N VAL A 7 -10.27 5.00 11.42
CA VAL A 7 -8.94 5.33 11.98
C VAL A 7 -7.85 5.20 10.93
N LEU A 8 -7.87 4.14 10.09
CA LEU A 8 -6.88 3.98 9.02
C LEU A 8 -6.94 5.12 8.00
N VAL A 9 -8.14 5.49 7.54
CA VAL A 9 -8.35 6.59 6.59
C VAL A 9 -7.78 7.90 7.13
N ILE A 10 -8.02 8.19 8.41
CA ILE A 10 -7.49 9.39 9.09
C ILE A 10 -5.95 9.31 9.14
N ARG A 11 -5.40 8.21 9.66
CA ARG A 11 -3.95 8.05 9.85
C ARG A 11 -3.16 8.07 8.56
N VAL A 12 -3.70 7.50 7.48
CA VAL A 12 -3.08 7.57 6.15
C VAL A 12 -3.22 8.98 5.58
N GLY A 13 -4.35 9.66 5.81
CA GLY A 13 -4.57 11.06 5.41
C GLY A 13 -3.63 12.06 6.09
N GLU A 14 -3.12 11.74 7.28
CA GLU A 14 -2.15 12.55 8.02
C GLU A 14 -0.70 12.39 7.50
N VAL A 15 -0.44 11.48 6.54
CA VAL A 15 0.92 11.23 6.04
C VAL A 15 1.38 12.42 5.17
N ASN A 16 2.40 13.13 5.66
CA ASN A 16 2.96 14.28 4.95
C ASN A 16 3.49 13.87 3.56
N GLY A 17 3.10 14.63 2.53
CA GLY A 17 3.47 14.38 1.13
C GLY A 17 2.70 13.24 0.44
N LEU A 18 1.73 12.61 1.11
CA LEU A 18 0.78 11.70 0.47
C LEU A 18 -0.38 12.50 -0.12
N VAL A 19 -0.63 12.31 -1.43
CA VAL A 19 -1.71 13.01 -2.11
C VAL A 19 -3.03 12.27 -1.87
N LEU A 20 -3.99 12.95 -1.25
CA LEU A 20 -5.36 12.45 -1.10
C LEU A 20 -5.95 12.14 -2.49
N LYS A 21 -6.68 11.02 -2.59
CA LYS A 21 -7.25 10.49 -3.85
C LYS A 21 -6.23 9.96 -4.86
N SER A 22 -4.93 9.92 -4.55
CA SER A 22 -3.96 9.20 -5.39
C SER A 22 -4.17 7.67 -5.30
N PRO A 23 -3.77 6.88 -6.32
CA PRO A 23 -3.81 5.41 -6.23
C PRO A 23 -3.05 4.91 -5.00
N LEU A 24 -1.87 5.48 -4.74
CA LEU A 24 -1.06 5.16 -3.56
C LEU A 24 -1.82 5.35 -2.24
N TYR A 25 -2.69 6.37 -2.14
CA TYR A 25 -3.49 6.61 -0.94
C TYR A 25 -4.49 5.47 -0.69
N TRP A 26 -5.25 5.08 -1.71
CA TRP A 26 -6.24 4.01 -1.60
C TRP A 26 -5.59 2.64 -1.40
N GLU A 27 -4.53 2.35 -2.15
CA GLU A 27 -3.73 1.14 -2.02
C GLU A 27 -3.12 1.02 -0.61
N SER A 28 -2.70 2.14 0.00
CA SER A 28 -2.21 2.14 1.38
C SER A 28 -3.28 1.74 2.38
N ILE A 29 -4.51 2.25 2.22
CA ILE A 29 -5.62 1.93 3.12
C ILE A 29 -5.97 0.45 2.99
N GLU A 30 -6.10 -0.06 1.77
CA GLU A 30 -6.40 -1.48 1.53
C GLU A 30 -5.31 -2.40 2.07
N PHE A 31 -4.04 -2.07 1.82
CA PHE A 31 -2.90 -2.83 2.30
C PHE A 31 -2.88 -2.93 3.83
N LEU A 32 -3.01 -1.80 4.54
CA LEU A 32 -2.99 -1.77 6.01
C LEU A 32 -4.28 -2.33 6.64
N ALA A 33 -5.39 -2.36 5.89
CA ALA A 33 -6.60 -3.02 6.34
C ALA A 33 -6.44 -4.55 6.37
N LYS A 34 -5.71 -5.11 5.39
CA LYS A 34 -5.50 -6.56 5.21
C LYS A 34 -4.34 -7.11 6.03
N ASP A 35 -3.25 -6.35 6.18
CA ASP A 35 -2.05 -6.79 6.90
C ASP A 35 -1.88 -6.07 8.25
N GLU A 36 -2.19 -6.80 9.33
CA GLU A 36 -2.09 -6.28 10.69
C GLU A 36 -0.65 -6.01 11.14
N VAL A 37 0.33 -6.77 10.65
CA VAL A 37 1.75 -6.58 10.98
C VAL A 37 2.24 -5.28 10.34
N SER A 38 1.93 -5.10 9.05
CA SER A 38 2.28 -3.86 8.35
C SER A 38 1.56 -2.65 8.94
N ARG A 39 0.31 -2.80 9.40
CA ARG A 39 -0.41 -1.76 10.16
C ARG A 39 0.28 -1.41 11.47
N GLY A 40 0.72 -2.41 12.24
CA GLY A 40 1.47 -2.20 13.48
C GLY A 40 2.78 -1.43 13.23
N ILE A 41 3.53 -1.84 12.20
CA ILE A 41 4.76 -1.14 11.79
C ILE A 41 4.45 0.30 11.38
N PHE A 42 3.42 0.52 10.57
CA PHE A 42 3.01 1.85 10.11
C PHE A 42 2.68 2.79 11.29
N TYR A 43 1.99 2.29 12.32
CA TYR A 43 1.68 3.08 13.53
C TYR A 43 2.91 3.36 14.41
N ALA A 44 3.88 2.45 14.44
CA ALA A 44 5.11 2.64 15.21
C ALA A 44 6.14 3.55 14.49
N LEU A 45 6.01 3.73 13.17
CA LEU A 45 6.96 4.53 12.41
C LEU A 45 6.83 6.04 12.71
N PRO A 46 7.97 6.76 12.78
CA PRO A 46 7.95 8.23 12.79
C PRO A 46 7.27 8.78 11.54
N ASP A 47 6.57 9.91 11.66
CA ASP A 47 5.77 10.48 10.56
C ASP A 47 6.58 10.72 9.28
N ARG A 48 7.82 11.19 9.41
CA ARG A 48 8.75 11.41 8.30
C ARG A 48 9.08 10.14 7.50
N CYS A 49 8.91 8.97 8.09
CA CYS A 49 9.23 7.67 7.48
C CYS A 49 8.01 7.03 6.80
N LYS A 50 6.79 7.43 7.16
CA LYS A 50 5.54 6.78 6.74
C LYS A 50 5.35 6.79 5.22
N LEU A 51 5.60 7.91 4.56
CA LEU A 51 5.46 8.01 3.09
C LEU A 51 6.42 7.07 2.36
N HIS A 52 7.69 7.01 2.80
CA HIS A 52 8.69 6.13 2.20
C HIS A 52 8.34 4.65 2.40
N TYR A 53 7.85 4.31 3.60
CA TYR A 53 7.39 2.96 3.90
C TYR A 53 6.24 2.53 2.97
N LEU A 54 5.20 3.36 2.85
CA LEU A 54 4.05 3.08 1.98
C LEU A 54 4.49 2.91 0.53
N LYS A 55 5.29 3.84 0.00
CA LYS A 55 5.83 3.74 -1.38
C LYS A 55 6.60 2.45 -1.61
N ARG A 56 7.40 1.99 -0.63
CA ARG A 56 8.20 0.76 -0.76
C ARG A 56 7.34 -0.50 -0.69
N LYS A 57 6.40 -0.57 0.25
CA LYS A 57 5.55 -1.75 0.45
C LYS A 57 4.54 -1.93 -0.68
N ILE A 58 3.95 -0.84 -1.15
CA ILE A 58 2.95 -0.89 -2.20
C ILE A 58 3.59 -1.15 -3.56
N LYS A 59 4.76 -0.55 -3.87
CA LYS A 59 5.54 -0.97 -5.05
C LYS A 59 5.93 -2.45 -5.02
N ALA A 60 6.26 -2.98 -3.85
CA ALA A 60 6.55 -4.41 -3.71
C ALA A 60 5.29 -5.27 -3.91
N SER A 61 4.12 -4.81 -3.47
CA SER A 61 2.83 -5.46 -3.72
C SER A 61 2.44 -5.45 -5.21
N ASN A 62 2.82 -4.42 -5.96
CA ASN A 62 2.60 -4.35 -7.41
C ASN A 62 3.64 -5.14 -8.23
N MET A 63 4.57 -5.84 -7.56
CA MET A 63 5.60 -6.68 -8.18
C MET A 63 5.27 -8.18 -8.11
N GLU A 64 4.08 -8.55 -7.59
CA GLU A 64 3.53 -9.92 -7.66
C GLU A 64 2.61 -10.16 -8.86
N GLU A 65 2.36 -9.15 -9.72
CA GLU A 65 1.76 -9.37 -11.05
C GLU A 65 2.84 -9.42 -12.15
N ARG A 66 3.80 -10.34 -12.03
CA ARG A 66 4.61 -10.74 -13.19
C ARG A 66 5.26 -12.12 -13.03
N GLU A 67 4.46 -13.17 -13.02
CA GLU A 67 4.81 -14.30 -13.88
C GLU A 67 4.25 -14.00 -15.28
N LEU A 68 4.99 -13.20 -16.06
CA LEU A 68 4.90 -13.38 -17.51
C LEU A 68 5.57 -14.72 -17.81
N SER A 69 4.80 -15.79 -17.84
CA SER A 69 5.15 -16.87 -18.75
C SER A 69 5.05 -16.26 -20.15
N TYR A 70 6.21 -15.95 -20.73
CA TYR A 70 6.33 -15.70 -22.15
C TYR A 70 5.82 -16.97 -22.86
N GLU A 71 4.59 -16.97 -23.35
CA GLU A 71 4.22 -17.84 -24.46
C GLU A 71 4.80 -17.22 -25.73
N PRO A 72 5.75 -17.86 -26.43
CA PRO A 72 5.86 -17.65 -27.85
C PRO A 72 4.76 -18.49 -28.51
N LEU A 73 3.71 -17.82 -28.99
CA LEU A 73 2.86 -18.37 -30.04
C LEU A 73 3.74 -18.60 -31.27
N TYR A 74 4.28 -19.82 -31.41
CA TYR A 74 4.77 -20.29 -32.70
C TYR A 74 3.56 -20.77 -33.51
N ASP A 75 3.00 -19.88 -34.32
CA ASP A 75 2.33 -20.27 -35.57
C ASP A 75 3.42 -20.52 -36.61
N TYR A 76 3.60 -21.77 -37.03
CA TYR A 76 3.89 -22.21 -38.42
C TYR A 76 3.93 -23.74 -38.49
#